data_AF-A0A6A6DW12-F1
#
_entry.id   AF-A0A6A6DW12-F1
#
_cell.length_a   1.000
_cell.length_b   1.000
_cell.length_c   1.000
_cell.angle_alpha   90.00
_cell.angle_beta   90.00
_cell.angle_gamma   90.00
#
_symmetry.space_group_name_H-M   'P 1'
#
loop_
_entity.id
_entity.type
_entity.pdbx_description
1 polymer ?
#
loop_
_entity_poly.entity_id
_entity_poly.type
_entity_poly.pdbx_seq_one_letter_code
_entity_poly.pdbx_strand_id
1 'polypeptide(L)'
;MTLLLVCRQIHEEVLDHFFSLTTFEVGPLTPHHDEWRMDPTYQKLRNSVHLSRVQKLKVRVNLERMQMASSEGLSNHDGARFSEIGLEECVLKVQPLSEMLVRVLRNGAKNLKMITIDWKDEFPEDINWQLKSSVLFPFGNLEGVQFRLGRVKMADRARTAYEERLKETLEGLSA
;
A
#
# COMPACT_ATOMS: atom_id res chain seq x y z
N MET A 1 -15.91 23.79 -35.26
CA MET A 1 -15.98 22.41 -34.71
C MET A 1 -14.62 21.71 -34.65
N THR A 2 -13.71 21.93 -35.60
CA THR A 2 -12.39 21.26 -35.65
C THR A 2 -11.52 21.51 -34.42
N LEU A 3 -11.52 22.73 -33.87
CA LEU A 3 -10.72 23.07 -32.69
C LEU A 3 -11.12 22.27 -31.43
N LEU A 4 -12.43 22.05 -31.21
CA LEU A 4 -12.91 21.30 -30.04
C LEU A 4 -12.50 19.83 -30.09
N LEU A 5 -12.49 19.23 -31.29
CA LEU A 5 -12.05 17.85 -31.49
C LEU A 5 -10.55 17.72 -31.24
N VAL A 6 -9.76 18.65 -31.78
CA VAL A 6 -8.31 18.70 -31.57
C VAL A 6 -7.97 18.92 -30.09
N CYS A 7 -8.65 19.84 -29.40
CA CYS A 7 -8.45 20.06 -27.97
C CYS A 7 -8.78 18.81 -27.15
N ARG A 8 -9.86 18.08 -27.49
CA ARG A 8 -10.22 16.83 -26.80
C ARG A 8 -9.18 15.74 -27.02
N GLN A 9 -8.67 15.59 -28.25
CA GLN A 9 -7.63 14.61 -28.55
C GLN A 9 -6.33 14.92 -27.80
N ILE A 10 -5.86 16.17 -27.84
CA ILE A 10 -4.68 16.61 -27.09
C ILE A 10 -4.88 16.36 -25.60
N HIS A 11 -6.08 16.64 -25.07
CA HIS A 11 -6.37 16.40 -23.66
C HIS A 11 -6.26 14.92 -23.28
N GLU A 12 -6.84 14.01 -24.07
CA GLU A 12 -6.72 12.57 -23.82
C GLU A 12 -5.29 12.08 -23.96
N GLU A 13 -4.54 12.53 -24.96
CA GLU A 13 -3.12 12.18 -25.13
C GLU A 13 -2.26 12.66 -23.95
N VAL A 14 -2.50 13.89 -23.47
CA VAL A 14 -1.82 14.43 -22.30
C VAL A 14 -2.16 13.62 -21.04
N LEU A 15 -3.43 13.27 -20.84
CA LEU A 15 -3.84 12.45 -19.72
C LEU A 15 -3.21 11.05 -19.79
N ASP A 16 -3.27 10.38 -20.93
CA ASP A 16 -2.70 9.05 -21.11
C ASP A 16 -1.19 9.07 -20.88
N HIS A 17 -0.50 10.10 -21.38
CA HIS A 17 0.92 10.30 -21.10
C HIS A 17 1.18 10.51 -19.60
N PHE A 18 0.41 11.38 -18.95
CA PHE A 18 0.50 11.63 -17.51
C PHE A 18 0.32 10.33 -16.69
N PHE A 19 -0.71 9.54 -16.96
CA PHE A 19 -0.97 8.28 -16.24
C PHE A 19 0.04 7.16 -16.56
N SER A 20 0.67 7.20 -17.74
CA SER A 20 1.73 6.24 -18.10
C SER A 20 3.05 6.51 -17.35
N LEU A 21 3.35 7.77 -17.07
CA LEU A 21 4.61 8.17 -16.42
C LEU A 21 4.49 8.26 -14.90
N THR A 22 3.34 8.70 -14.39
CA THR A 22 3.14 9.00 -12.98
C THR A 22 2.96 7.73 -12.16
N THR A 23 3.65 7.67 -11.02
CA THR A 23 3.42 6.65 -9.98
C THR A 23 2.63 7.28 -8.85
N PHE A 24 1.44 6.75 -8.57
CA PHE A 24 0.56 7.27 -7.53
C PHE A 24 0.80 6.55 -6.21
N GLU A 25 0.86 7.29 -5.11
CA GLU A 25 0.98 6.70 -3.78
C GLU A 25 -0.39 6.62 -3.11
N VAL A 26 -0.72 5.44 -2.55
CA VAL A 26 -1.94 5.25 -1.75
C VAL A 26 -1.65 5.37 -0.26
N GLY A 27 -2.71 5.45 0.54
CA GLY A 27 -2.61 5.43 2.00
C GLY A 27 -1.77 4.22 2.47
N PRO A 28 -0.81 4.43 3.38
CA PRO A 28 0.09 3.37 3.84
C PRO A 28 -0.69 2.31 4.64
N LEU A 29 -0.22 1.07 4.55
CA LEU A 29 -0.68 -0.07 5.34
C LEU A 29 0.07 -0.04 6.68
N THR A 30 -0.59 0.42 7.74
CA THR A 30 0.01 0.61 9.09
C THR A 30 -0.90 0.02 10.16
N PRO A 31 -0.37 -0.34 11.35
CA PRO A 31 -1.19 -0.86 12.44
C PRO A 31 -1.96 0.21 13.23
N HIS A 32 -1.81 1.51 12.90
CA HIS A 32 -2.48 2.59 13.63
C HIS A 32 -3.98 2.56 13.47
N HIS A 33 -4.72 3.23 14.37
CA HIS A 33 -6.17 3.37 14.21
C HIS A 33 -6.56 4.16 12.95
N ASP A 34 -7.74 3.85 12.42
CA ASP A 34 -8.28 4.39 11.17
C ASP A 34 -8.39 5.92 11.16
N GLU A 35 -8.62 6.55 12.31
CA GLU A 35 -8.71 8.01 12.47
C GLU A 35 -7.42 8.75 12.07
N TRP A 36 -6.27 8.07 12.12
CA TRP A 36 -4.97 8.61 11.75
C TRP A 36 -4.65 8.45 10.26
N ARG A 37 -5.59 7.91 9.47
CA ARG A 37 -5.41 7.67 8.04
C ARG A 37 -6.32 8.59 7.21
N MET A 38 -5.78 9.08 6.09
CA MET A 38 -6.52 9.97 5.18
C MET A 38 -7.69 9.30 4.44
N ASP A 39 -7.60 7.98 4.22
CA ASP A 39 -8.58 7.15 3.53
C ASP A 39 -8.54 5.71 4.11
N PRO A 40 -9.02 5.50 5.35
CA PRO A 40 -8.79 4.26 6.10
C PRO A 40 -9.37 3.01 5.44
N THR A 41 -10.43 3.18 4.65
CA THR A 41 -11.13 2.11 3.94
C THR A 41 -10.95 2.18 2.42
N TYR A 42 -10.04 3.02 1.94
CA TYR A 42 -9.81 3.25 0.51
C TYR A 42 -11.09 3.67 -0.26
N GLN A 43 -12.04 4.33 0.41
CA GLN A 43 -13.30 4.79 -0.19
C GLN A 43 -13.07 5.94 -1.18
N LYS A 44 -12.18 6.88 -0.84
CA LYS A 44 -11.84 7.98 -1.77
C LYS A 44 -11.14 7.42 -3.00
N LEU A 45 -10.23 6.46 -2.81
CA LEU A 45 -9.59 5.74 -3.91
C LEU A 45 -10.63 5.03 -4.79
N ARG A 46 -11.53 4.25 -4.16
CA ARG A 46 -12.61 3.51 -4.85
C ARG A 46 -13.53 4.42 -5.66
N ASN A 47 -13.84 5.61 -5.14
CA ASN A 47 -14.75 6.57 -5.79
C ASN A 47 -14.04 7.49 -6.79
N SER A 48 -12.72 7.35 -6.97
CA SER A 48 -11.97 8.17 -7.91
C SER A 48 -12.33 7.83 -9.36
N VAL A 49 -12.76 8.84 -10.12
CA VAL A 49 -13.06 8.73 -11.56
C VAL A 49 -11.84 8.37 -12.41
N HIS A 50 -10.63 8.55 -11.88
CA HIS A 50 -9.38 8.32 -12.59
C HIS A 50 -8.71 6.98 -12.25
N LEU A 51 -9.23 6.22 -11.27
CA LEU A 51 -8.59 4.98 -10.81
C LEU A 51 -8.35 3.98 -11.95
N SER A 52 -9.29 3.89 -12.89
CA SER A 52 -9.18 2.99 -14.05
C SER A 52 -8.03 3.33 -14.99
N ARG A 53 -7.53 4.57 -14.97
CA ARG A 53 -6.41 5.04 -15.79
C ARG A 53 -5.05 4.83 -15.12
N VAL A 54 -5.01 4.60 -13.80
CA VAL A 54 -3.77 4.43 -13.05
C VAL A 54 -3.03 3.18 -13.50
N GLN A 55 -1.79 3.34 -13.96
CA GLN A 55 -0.96 2.22 -14.44
C GLN A 55 0.13 1.81 -13.42
N LYS A 56 0.57 2.75 -12.59
CA LYS A 56 1.66 2.56 -11.62
C LYS A 56 1.22 3.05 -10.25
N LEU A 57 1.34 2.17 -9.27
CA LEU A 57 1.02 2.45 -7.88
C LEU A 57 2.24 2.23 -7.00
N LYS A 58 2.30 2.99 -5.91
CA LYS A 58 3.24 2.79 -4.82
C LYS A 58 2.46 2.54 -3.54
N VAL A 59 2.82 1.47 -2.84
CA VAL A 59 2.22 1.07 -1.57
C VAL A 59 3.33 1.05 -0.53
N ARG A 60 3.08 1.68 0.62
CA ARG A 60 3.96 1.58 1.80
C ARG A 60 3.36 0.57 2.76
N VAL A 61 4.13 -0.45 3.12
CA VAL A 61 3.80 -1.42 4.17
C VAL A 61 4.69 -1.13 5.36
N ASN A 62 4.09 -0.74 6.48
CA ASN A 62 4.81 -0.48 7.70
C ASN A 62 4.36 -1.47 8.78
N LEU A 63 5.24 -2.41 9.13
CA LEU A 63 5.11 -3.24 10.32
C LEU A 63 5.80 -2.51 11.48
N GLU A 64 5.02 -1.73 12.22
CA GLU A 64 5.52 -0.89 13.31
C GLU A 64 5.21 -1.52 14.67
N ARG A 65 6.15 -1.37 15.61
CA ARG A 65 5.98 -1.86 17.00
C ARG A 65 5.12 -0.93 17.83
N MET A 66 5.08 0.34 17.49
CA MET A 66 4.26 1.34 18.17
C MET A 66 2.99 1.61 17.35
N GLN A 67 1.81 1.42 17.95
CA GLN A 67 0.55 1.86 17.37
C GLN A 67 0.08 3.17 17.99
N MET A 68 -0.54 4.02 17.17
CA MET A 68 -1.32 5.17 17.63
C MET A 68 -2.77 4.73 17.80
N ALA A 69 -3.30 4.91 19.00
CA ALA A 69 -4.66 4.59 19.37
C ALA A 69 -5.47 5.83 19.78
N SER A 70 -6.78 5.78 19.51
CA SER A 70 -7.73 6.78 19.94
C SER A 70 -7.94 6.70 21.45
N SER A 71 -8.01 7.85 22.11
CA SER A 71 -8.45 7.95 23.50
C SER A 71 -9.97 7.89 23.59
N GLU A 72 -10.58 6.75 23.26
CA GLU A 72 -12.01 6.59 23.52
C GLU A 72 -12.25 6.54 25.04
N GLY A 73 -12.79 7.63 25.60
CA GLY A 73 -13.46 7.62 26.91
C GLY A 73 -12.90 8.46 28.05
N LEU A 74 -11.88 9.32 27.86
CA LEU A 74 -11.43 10.24 28.91
C LEU A 74 -11.70 11.70 28.53
N SER A 75 -12.77 12.20 29.11
CA SER A 75 -13.11 13.61 29.21
C SER A 75 -11.88 14.45 29.60
N ASN A 76 -11.64 15.47 28.79
CA ASN A 76 -10.76 16.61 29.05
C ASN A 76 -9.25 16.30 29.04
N HIS A 77 -8.64 16.61 27.89
CA HIS A 77 -7.20 16.58 27.59
C HIS A 77 -6.61 15.17 27.46
N ASP A 78 -6.59 14.59 26.27
CA ASP A 78 -5.74 13.41 26.05
C ASP A 78 -5.30 13.31 24.57
N GLY A 79 -4.00 13.46 24.35
CA GLY A 79 -3.35 13.34 23.04
C GLY A 79 -3.32 11.91 22.50
N ALA A 80 -2.65 11.72 21.37
CA ALA A 80 -2.45 10.39 20.77
C ALA A 80 -1.85 9.43 21.80
N ARG A 81 -2.50 8.27 22.02
CA ARG A 81 -1.94 7.21 22.86
C ARG A 81 -1.05 6.32 22.01
N PHE A 82 0.18 6.14 22.47
CA PHE A 82 1.13 5.23 21.85
C PHE A 82 1.20 3.97 22.72
N SER A 83 0.96 2.82 22.10
CA SER A 83 1.13 1.53 22.78
C SER A 83 1.99 0.61 21.94
N GLU A 84 2.84 -0.18 22.59
CA GLU A 84 3.58 -1.21 21.91
C GLU A 84 2.66 -2.40 21.58
N ILE A 85 2.84 -2.99 20.40
CA ILE A 85 2.13 -4.18 19.93
C ILE A 85 3.10 -5.26 19.47
N GLY A 86 2.67 -6.52 19.60
CA GLY A 86 3.39 -7.66 19.07
C GLY A 86 3.26 -7.80 17.55
N LEU A 87 4.10 -8.66 16.95
CA LEU A 87 4.05 -8.90 15.50
C LEU A 87 2.70 -9.46 15.05
N GLU A 88 2.15 -10.41 15.80
CA GLU A 88 0.85 -11.03 15.47
C GLU A 88 -0.27 -9.99 15.42
N GLU A 89 -0.35 -9.12 16.43
CA GLU A 89 -1.34 -8.03 16.45
C GLU A 89 -1.11 -7.03 15.30
N CYS A 90 0.14 -6.71 14.99
CA CYS A 90 0.49 -5.83 13.87
C CYS A 90 0.00 -6.42 12.54
N VAL A 91 0.27 -7.70 12.28
CA VAL A 91 -0.16 -8.39 11.06
C VAL A 91 -1.69 -8.51 11.01
N LEU A 92 -2.34 -8.84 12.12
CA LEU A 92 -3.82 -8.89 12.22
C LEU A 92 -4.49 -7.55 11.87
N LYS A 93 -3.81 -6.41 12.12
CA LYS A 93 -4.31 -5.07 11.76
C LYS A 93 -3.98 -4.68 10.32
N VAL A 94 -2.80 -5.07 9.82
CA VAL A 94 -2.30 -4.67 8.49
C VAL A 94 -2.89 -5.53 7.38
N GLN A 95 -3.08 -6.84 7.58
CA GLN A 95 -3.58 -7.76 6.56
C GLN A 95 -4.99 -7.41 6.04
N PRO A 96 -5.99 -7.08 6.89
CA PRO A 96 -7.30 -6.66 6.39
C PRO A 96 -7.25 -5.42 5.49
N LEU A 97 -6.28 -4.53 5.71
CA LEU A 97 -6.09 -3.34 4.89
C LEU A 97 -5.51 -3.69 3.53
N SER A 98 -4.58 -4.64 3.46
CA SER A 98 -4.05 -5.10 2.18
C SER A 98 -5.12 -5.82 1.37
N GLU A 99 -5.95 -6.65 2.02
CA GLU A 99 -7.12 -7.26 1.38
C GLU A 99 -8.10 -6.22 0.85
N MET A 100 -8.38 -5.17 1.64
CA MET A 100 -9.28 -4.10 1.24
C MET A 100 -8.72 -3.29 0.06
N LEU A 101 -7.45 -2.91 0.12
CA LEU A 101 -6.76 -2.22 -0.97
C LEU A 101 -6.80 -3.04 -2.25
N VAL A 102 -6.43 -4.32 -2.20
CA VAL A 102 -6.49 -5.23 -3.34
C VAL A 102 -7.89 -5.33 -3.92
N ARG A 103 -8.92 -5.43 -3.08
CA ARG A 103 -10.31 -5.44 -3.53
C ARG A 103 -10.68 -4.16 -4.27
N VAL A 104 -10.23 -2.99 -3.81
CA VAL A 104 -10.46 -1.71 -4.50
C VAL A 104 -9.72 -1.69 -5.84
N LEU A 105 -8.45 -2.08 -5.86
CA LEU A 105 -7.63 -2.07 -7.07
C LEU A 105 -8.15 -3.03 -8.13
N ARG A 106 -8.50 -4.26 -7.76
CA ARG A 106 -9.05 -5.27 -8.68
C ARG A 106 -10.32 -4.79 -9.38
N ASN A 107 -11.19 -4.08 -8.66
CA ASN A 107 -12.46 -3.63 -9.20
C ASN A 107 -12.36 -2.29 -9.96
N GLY A 108 -11.44 -1.43 -9.55
CA GLY A 108 -11.35 -0.05 -10.04
C GLY A 108 -10.18 0.25 -10.97
N ALA A 109 -9.02 -0.37 -10.76
CA ALA A 109 -7.75 -0.03 -11.42
C ALA A 109 -7.46 -0.95 -12.62
N LYS A 110 -8.34 -0.91 -13.63
CA LYS A 110 -8.30 -1.82 -14.80
C LYS A 110 -7.01 -1.77 -15.62
N ASN A 111 -6.33 -0.62 -15.64
CA ASN A 111 -5.08 -0.45 -16.39
C ASN A 111 -3.83 -0.57 -15.52
N LEU A 112 -3.97 -1.05 -14.28
CA LEU A 112 -2.85 -1.21 -13.36
C LEU A 112 -1.89 -2.26 -13.92
N LYS A 113 -0.61 -1.90 -14.01
CA LYS A 113 0.46 -2.76 -14.55
C LYS A 113 1.58 -2.98 -13.55
N MET A 114 1.77 -2.07 -12.61
CA MET A 114 2.91 -2.10 -11.70
C MET A 114 2.55 -1.59 -10.31
N ILE A 115 2.96 -2.34 -9.29
CA ILE A 115 2.93 -1.92 -7.90
C ILE A 115 4.37 -1.94 -7.35
N THR A 116 4.83 -0.80 -6.86
CA THR A 116 6.07 -0.70 -6.09
C THR A 116 5.77 -0.74 -4.60
N ILE A 117 6.38 -1.68 -3.88
CA ILE A 117 6.18 -1.85 -2.44
C ILE A 117 7.39 -1.31 -1.70
N ASP A 118 7.17 -0.22 -0.97
CA ASP A 118 8.08 0.27 0.06
C ASP A 118 7.79 -0.50 1.35
N TRP A 119 8.81 -1.08 1.97
CA TRP A 119 8.70 -1.92 3.16
C TRP A 119 9.41 -1.28 4.35
N LYS A 120 8.72 -1.19 5.48
CA LYS A 120 9.30 -0.78 6.77
C LYS A 120 8.96 -1.85 7.80
N ASP A 121 9.97 -2.34 8.51
CA ASP A 121 9.80 -3.34 9.56
C ASP A 121 10.64 -2.99 10.78
N GLU A 122 9.96 -2.83 11.92
CA GLU A 122 10.56 -2.52 13.23
C GLU A 122 10.68 -3.77 14.12
N PHE A 123 10.22 -4.94 13.66
CA PHE A 123 10.33 -6.19 14.39
C PHE A 123 11.66 -6.89 14.09
N PRO A 124 12.28 -7.54 15.09
CA PRO A 124 13.50 -8.32 14.91
C PRO A 124 13.43 -9.35 13.75
N GLU A 125 14.58 -9.63 13.14
CA GLU A 125 14.74 -10.42 11.91
C GLU A 125 14.50 -11.93 12.10
N ASP A 126 14.75 -12.42 13.31
CA ASP A 126 14.52 -13.78 13.79
C ASP A 126 13.03 -14.12 13.95
N ILE A 127 12.16 -13.11 13.88
CA ILE A 127 10.72 -13.28 14.04
C ILE A 127 10.07 -13.65 12.71
N ASN A 128 9.44 -14.83 12.72
CA ASN A 128 8.52 -15.42 11.74
C ASN A 128 8.28 -14.61 10.43
N TRP A 129 9.19 -14.78 9.46
CA TRP A 129 9.08 -14.20 8.11
C TRP A 129 7.75 -14.53 7.44
N GLN A 130 7.26 -15.77 7.59
CA GLN A 130 6.01 -16.20 6.96
C GLN A 130 4.81 -15.40 7.46
N LEU A 131 4.80 -15.03 8.74
CA LEU A 131 3.78 -14.16 9.30
C LEU A 131 3.91 -12.73 8.75
N LYS A 132 5.14 -12.20 8.65
CA LYS A 132 5.38 -10.86 8.08
C LYS A 132 4.94 -10.78 6.61
N SER A 133 5.35 -11.75 5.78
CA SER A 133 5.05 -11.76 4.35
C SER A 133 3.58 -12.03 4.03
N SER A 134 2.81 -12.60 4.97
CA SER A 134 1.38 -12.85 4.79
C SER A 134 0.57 -11.60 4.43
N VAL A 135 0.99 -10.41 4.89
CA VAL A 135 0.34 -9.14 4.54
C VAL A 135 0.42 -8.82 3.05
N LEU A 136 1.37 -9.43 2.32
CA LEU A 136 1.57 -9.26 0.89
C LEU A 136 0.76 -10.27 0.05
N PHE A 137 0.37 -11.41 0.62
CA PHE A 137 -0.32 -12.46 -0.14
C PHE A 137 -1.62 -12.02 -0.81
N PRO A 138 -2.45 -11.12 -0.23
CA PRO A 138 -3.62 -10.61 -0.92
C PRO A 138 -3.30 -10.01 -2.30
N PHE A 139 -2.12 -9.40 -2.48
CA PHE A 139 -1.71 -8.78 -3.73
C PHE A 139 -1.54 -9.77 -4.89
N GLY A 140 -1.31 -11.06 -4.61
CA GLY A 140 -1.26 -12.11 -5.64
C GLY A 140 -2.58 -12.31 -6.39
N ASN A 141 -3.69 -11.73 -5.90
CA ASN A 141 -4.97 -11.74 -6.60
C ASN A 141 -5.11 -10.65 -7.70
N LEU A 142 -4.04 -9.89 -7.98
CA LEU A 142 -4.01 -8.86 -9.01
C LEU A 142 -3.35 -9.39 -10.28
N GLU A 143 -4.16 -10.03 -11.13
CA GLU A 143 -3.71 -10.62 -12.39
C GLU A 143 -3.05 -9.59 -13.33
N GLY A 144 -1.92 -9.95 -13.92
CA GLY A 144 -1.20 -9.12 -14.89
C GLY A 144 -0.48 -7.90 -14.30
N VAL A 145 -0.42 -7.77 -12.97
CA VAL A 145 0.29 -6.69 -12.27
C VAL A 145 1.69 -7.15 -11.87
N GLN A 146 2.71 -6.39 -12.27
CA GLN A 146 4.09 -6.63 -11.85
C GLN A 146 4.37 -5.99 -10.49
N PHE A 147 4.99 -6.74 -9.59
CA PHE A 147 5.43 -6.22 -8.29
C PHE A 147 6.92 -5.87 -8.32
N ARG A 148 7.27 -4.75 -7.70
CA ARG A 148 8.67 -4.34 -7.53
C ARG A 148 8.93 -3.95 -6.09
N LEU A 149 10.10 -4.35 -5.60
CA LEU A 149 10.61 -3.86 -4.33
C LEU A 149 11.09 -2.40 -4.49
N GLY A 150 10.56 -1.52 -3.66
CA GLY A 150 10.99 -0.13 -3.53
C GLY A 150 12.04 0.03 -2.45
N ARG A 151 11.79 0.95 -1.51
CA ARG A 151 12.68 1.20 -0.37
C ARG A 151 12.40 0.20 0.75
N VAL A 152 13.46 -0.38 1.31
CA VAL A 152 13.37 -1.21 2.52
C VAL A 152 14.01 -0.49 3.70
N LYS A 153 13.28 -0.39 4.81
CA LYS A 153 13.73 0.20 6.07
C LYS A 153 13.62 -0.83 7.18
N MET A 154 14.76 -1.20 7.75
CA MET A 154 14.86 -2.16 8.85
C MET A 154 16.18 -1.97 9.61
N ALA A 155 16.33 -2.64 10.76
CA ALA A 155 17.59 -2.66 11.49
C ALA A 155 18.71 -3.33 10.66
N ASP A 156 19.93 -2.78 10.69
CA ASP A 156 20.95 -3.01 9.65
C ASP A 156 21.56 -4.44 9.57
N ARG A 157 21.30 -5.35 10.52
CA ARG A 157 22.15 -6.55 10.68
C ARG A 157 21.88 -7.70 9.68
N ALA A 158 20.77 -7.74 8.97
CA ALA A 158 20.54 -8.69 7.86
C ALA A 158 19.66 -8.13 6.72
N ARG A 159 19.74 -6.82 6.49
CA ARG A 159 18.93 -6.13 5.49
C ARG A 159 18.97 -6.75 4.09
N THR A 160 20.15 -7.17 3.62
CA THR A 160 20.32 -7.74 2.27
C THR A 160 19.59 -9.07 2.10
N ALA A 161 19.72 -9.99 3.07
CA ALA A 161 19.04 -11.29 3.02
C ALA A 161 17.51 -11.11 3.07
N TYR A 162 17.03 -10.08 3.78
CA TYR A 162 15.61 -9.77 3.84
C TYR A 162 15.09 -9.11 2.57
N GLU A 163 15.88 -8.22 1.94
CA GLU A 163 15.58 -7.65 0.63
C GLU A 163 15.47 -8.74 -0.44
N GLU A 164 16.33 -9.76 -0.41
CA GLU A 164 16.25 -10.93 -1.30
C GLU A 164 14.95 -11.72 -1.09
N ARG A 165 14.62 -12.07 0.16
CA ARG A 165 13.35 -12.77 0.48
C ARG A 165 12.11 -11.98 0.08
N LEU A 166 12.14 -10.65 0.26
CA LEU A 166 11.08 -9.75 -0.19
C LEU A 166 10.95 -9.79 -1.71
N LYS A 167 12.06 -9.69 -2.46
CA LYS A 167 12.05 -9.79 -3.93
C LYS A 167 11.48 -11.12 -4.39
N GLU A 168 11.94 -12.24 -3.85
CA GLU A 168 11.43 -13.57 -4.18
C GLU A 168 9.91 -13.67 -3.93
N THR A 169 9.43 -13.12 -2.82
CA THR A 169 8.00 -13.10 -2.52
C THR A 169 7.23 -12.27 -3.54
N LEU A 170 7.72 -11.08 -3.89
CA LEU A 170 7.05 -10.21 -4.88
C LEU A 170 7.07 -10.80 -6.29
N GLU A 171 8.15 -11.48 -6.66
CA GLU A 171 8.26 -12.21 -7.92
C GLU A 171 7.26 -13.36 -7.96
N GLY A 172 7.11 -14.11 -6.86
CA GLY A 172 6.09 -15.16 -6.71
C GLY A 172 4.65 -14.66 -6.79
N LEU A 173 4.39 -13.39 -6.44
CA LEU A 173 3.08 -12.75 -6.59
C LEU A 173 2.82 -12.19 -8.00
N SER A 174 3.87 -12.07 -8.83
CA SER A 174 3.77 -11.55 -10.21
C SER A 174 3.52 -12.66 -11.25
N ALA A 175 3.45 -13.92 -10.82
CA ALA A 175 3.23 -15.11 -11.64
C ALA A 175 1.74 -15.37 -11.87
#